data_AF-A0A843R229-F1
#
_entry.id   AF-A0A843R229-F1
#
_cell.length_a   1.000
_cell.length_b   1.000
_cell.length_c   1.000
_cell.angle_alpha   90.00
_cell.angle_beta   90.00
_cell.angle_gamma   90.00
#
_symmetry.space_group_name_H-M   'P 1'
#
loop_
_entity.id
_entity.type
_entity.pdbx_description
1 polymer ?
#
loop_
_entity_poly.entity_id
_entity_poly.type
_entity_poly.pdbx_seq_one_letter_code
_entity_poly.pdbx_strand_id
1 'polypeptide(L)' 'LQFRVPAGTIFGSEVADPASFGLVSCAVAPGFDYHDFELLTQADLLAKYPDQEAVIKRLAYEKLPDF' A
#
# COMPACT_ATOMS: atom_id res chain seq x y z
N LEU A 1 -10.03 -5.17 -18.22
CA LEU A 1 -8.78 -5.60 -17.55
C LEU A 1 -9.03 -5.56 -16.05
N GLN A 2 -8.54 -6.54 -15.30
CA GLN A 2 -8.74 -6.64 -13.85
C GLN A 2 -7.52 -7.30 -13.21
N PHE A 3 -7.25 -6.99 -11.94
CA PHE A 3 -6.21 -7.64 -11.16
C PHE A 3 -6.71 -7.90 -9.75
N ARG A 4 -6.29 -9.02 -9.16
CA ARG A 4 -6.63 -9.38 -7.78
C ARG A 4 -5.37 -9.41 -6.95
N VAL A 5 -5.27 -8.51 -5.98
CA VAL A 5 -4.25 -8.57 -4.94
C VAL A 5 -4.64 -9.67 -3.94
N PRO A 6 -3.80 -10.70 -3.70
CA PRO A 6 -4.11 -11.73 -2.72
C PRO A 6 -4.15 -11.17 -1.28
N ALA A 7 -5.05 -11.72 -0.45
CA ALA A 7 -5.11 -11.37 0.97
C ALA A 7 -3.75 -11.62 1.67
N GLY A 8 -3.38 -10.73 2.61
CA GLY A 8 -2.09 -10.77 3.30
C GLY A 8 -0.92 -10.19 2.51
N THR A 9 -1.14 -9.67 1.29
CA THR A 9 -0.11 -8.98 0.52
C THR A 9 -0.04 -7.51 0.93
N ILE A 10 1.15 -7.04 1.32
CA ILE A 10 1.41 -5.61 1.51
C ILE A 10 1.50 -4.97 0.11
N PHE A 11 0.66 -3.97 -0.16
CA PHE A 11 0.64 -3.31 -1.47
C PHE A 11 0.46 -1.80 -1.36
N GLY A 12 0.98 -1.10 -2.35
CA GLY A 12 0.77 0.33 -2.60
C GLY A 12 0.74 0.57 -4.11
N SER A 13 0.18 1.70 -4.54
CA SER A 13 0.07 2.06 -5.96
C SER A 13 0.47 3.51 -6.19
N GLU A 14 1.05 3.76 -7.36
CA GLU A 14 1.40 5.09 -7.84
C GLU A 14 1.04 5.22 -9.33
N VAL A 15 0.81 6.45 -9.80
CA VAL A 15 0.71 6.73 -11.24
C VAL A 15 2.11 6.99 -11.76
N ALA A 16 2.50 6.35 -12.86
CA ALA A 16 3.85 6.46 -13.41
C ALA A 16 4.21 7.89 -13.86
N ASP A 17 3.23 8.65 -14.35
CA ASP A 17 3.36 10.07 -14.65
C ASP A 17 2.73 10.92 -13.52
N PRO A 18 3.53 11.69 -12.76
CA PRO A 18 3.04 12.55 -11.69
C PRO A 18 2.05 13.64 -12.15
N ALA A 19 2.02 13.98 -13.45
CA ALA A 19 1.09 14.96 -14.02
C ALA A 19 -0.24 14.35 -14.50
N SER A 20 -0.43 13.04 -14.32
CA SER A 20 -1.60 12.30 -14.77
C SER A 20 -2.46 11.79 -13.60
N PHE A 21 -3.55 11.08 -13.90
CA PHE A 21 -4.43 10.47 -12.91
C PHE A 21 -4.78 9.02 -13.27
N GLY A 22 -5.03 8.21 -12.25
CA GLY A 22 -5.56 6.85 -12.38
C GLY A 22 -6.94 6.75 -11.76
N LEU A 23 -7.94 6.31 -12.53
CA LEU A 23 -9.28 6.03 -12.03
C LEU A 23 -9.52 4.52 -12.00
N VAL A 24 -9.85 3.98 -10.83
CA VAL A 24 -10.12 2.55 -10.64
C VAL A 24 -11.34 2.35 -9.74
N SER A 25 -11.93 1.17 -9.83
CA SER A 25 -12.91 0.68 -8.86
C SER A 25 -12.29 -0.48 -8.09
N CYS A 26 -12.28 -0.39 -6.76
CA CYS A 26 -11.77 -1.44 -5.88
C CYS A 26 -12.94 -2.10 -5.14
N ALA A 27 -12.95 -3.42 -5.11
CA ALA A 27 -13.89 -4.22 -4.33
C ALA A 27 -13.10 -5.16 -3.41
N VAL A 28 -13.52 -5.26 -2.15
CA VAL A 28 -12.92 -6.13 -1.12
C VAL A 28 -13.95 -7.17 -0.70
N ALA A 29 -13.52 -8.41 -0.55
CA ALA A 29 -14.37 -9.52 -0.13
C ALA A 29 -13.62 -10.43 0.88
N PRO A 30 -14.15 -10.66 2.10
CA PRO A 30 -15.35 -10.08 2.70
C PRO A 30 -15.32 -8.54 2.75
N GLY A 31 -16.47 -7.91 3.05
CA GLY A 31 -16.57 -6.44 3.03
C GLY A 31 -15.48 -5.77 3.86
N PHE A 32 -15.02 -4.60 3.42
CA PHE A 32 -13.95 -3.85 4.09
C PHE A 32 -14.37 -3.44 5.52
N ASP A 33 -13.49 -3.68 6.48
CA ASP A 33 -13.60 -3.25 7.88
C ASP A 33 -12.25 -2.66 8.35
N TYR A 34 -12.28 -1.60 9.15
CA TYR A 34 -11.06 -0.98 9.67
C TYR A 34 -10.28 -1.90 10.62
N HIS A 35 -10.93 -2.87 11.26
CA HIS A 35 -10.24 -3.87 12.07
C HIS A 35 -9.33 -4.79 11.23
N ASP A 36 -9.61 -4.90 9.93
CA ASP A 36 -8.83 -5.69 8.97
C ASP A 36 -7.81 -4.84 8.19
N PHE A 37 -7.73 -3.53 8.47
CA PHE A 37 -6.86 -2.58 7.77
C PHE A 37 -5.66 -2.17 8.62
N GLU A 38 -4.47 -2.33 8.04
CA GLU A 38 -3.21 -1.96 8.68
C GLU A 38 -2.40 -1.05 7.75
N LEU A 39 -1.89 0.06 8.31
CA LEU A 39 -0.87 0.89 7.67
C LEU A 39 0.47 0.64 8.35
N LEU A 40 1.47 0.28 7.55
CA LEU A 40 2.83 -0.01 8.01
C LEU A 40 3.74 1.19 7.75
N THR A 41 4.64 1.47 8.69
CA THR A 41 5.66 2.50 8.49
C THR A 41 6.86 1.96 7.70
N GLN A 42 7.68 2.86 7.17
CA GLN A 42 8.97 2.50 6.60
C GLN A 42 9.84 1.72 7.61
N ALA A 43 9.83 2.10 8.89
CA ALA A 43 10.59 1.41 9.92
C ALA A 43 10.13 -0.05 10.09
N ASP A 44 8.82 -0.28 10.13
CA ASP A 44 8.24 -1.63 10.26
C ASP A 44 8.60 -2.52 9.06
N LEU A 45 8.55 -1.94 7.86
CA LEU A 45 8.81 -2.64 6.61
C LEU A 45 10.30 -2.91 6.40
N LEU A 46 11.18 -1.94 6.67
CA LEU A 46 12.63 -2.10 6.52
C LEU A 46 13.21 -3.11 7.51
N ALA A 47 12.61 -3.25 8.69
CA ALA A 47 13.00 -4.28 9.66
C ALA A 47 12.74 -5.71 9.15
N LYS A 48 11.71 -5.90 8.30
CA LYS A 48 11.30 -7.23 7.78
C LYS A 48 11.81 -7.49 6.35
N TYR A 49 11.92 -6.45 5.54
CA TYR A 49 12.21 -6.51 4.11
C TYR A 49 13.28 -5.49 3.69
N PRO A 50 14.49 -5.56 4.27
CA PRO A 50 15.55 -4.57 4.00
C PRO A 50 15.94 -4.53 2.51
N ASP A 51 15.88 -5.66 1.80
CA ASP A 51 16.22 -5.73 0.37
C ASP A 51 15.23 -4.96 -0.53
N GLN A 52 14.06 -4.56 0.00
CA GLN A 52 13.03 -3.80 -0.72
C GLN A 52 13.07 -2.30 -0.39
N GLU A 53 14.19 -1.79 0.14
CA GLU A 53 14.34 -0.42 0.62
C GLU A 53 13.86 0.64 -0.37
N ALA A 54 14.20 0.50 -1.65
CA ALA A 54 13.86 1.49 -2.67
C ALA A 54 12.34 1.68 -2.84
N VAL A 55 11.56 0.59 -2.84
CA VAL A 55 10.10 0.67 -2.97
C VAL A 55 9.46 1.08 -1.66
N ILE A 56 10.00 0.64 -0.52
CA ILE A 56 9.50 1.02 0.82
C ILE A 56 9.64 2.53 1.02
N LYS A 57 10.81 3.11 0.76
CA LYS A 57 11.05 4.56 0.89
C LYS A 57 10.20 5.39 -0.06
N ARG A 58 9.80 4.82 -1.20
CA ARG A 58 8.98 5.50 -2.20
C ARG A 58 7.49 5.51 -1.84
N LEU A 59 6.96 4.41 -1.28
CA LEU A 59 5.52 4.20 -1.14
C LEU A 59 4.99 4.16 0.30
N ALA A 60 5.85 3.96 1.30
CA ALA A 60 5.43 3.88 2.70
C ALA A 60 5.69 5.17 3.48
N TYR A 61 4.88 5.42 4.51
CA TYR A 61 5.04 6.58 5.38
C TYR A 61 6.20 6.40 6.37
N GLU A 62 6.99 7.45 6.59
CA GLU A 62 7.95 7.47 7.71
C GLU A 62 7.23 7.53 9.06
N LYS A 63 6.15 8.31 9.13
CA LYS A 63 5.26 8.42 10.28
C LYS A 63 3.82 8.40 9.79
N LEU A 64 2.96 7.62 10.44
CA LEU A 64 1.54 7.56 10.11
C LEU A 64 0.87 8.92 10.34
N PRO A 65 -0.10 9.31 9.49
CA PRO A 65 -0.89 10.52 9.69
C PRO A 65 -1.78 10.39 10.93
N ASP A 66 -2.01 11.51 11.61
CA ASP A 66 -3.02 11.61 12.66
C ASP A 66 -4.40 11.70 11.97
N PHE A 67 -5.25 10.67 12.15
CA PHE A 67 -6.61 10.60 11.60
C PHE A 67 -7.66 10.95 12.66
#